data_AF-A0A2V8CMF9-F1
#
_entry.id   AF-A0A2V8CMF9-F1
#
_cell.length_a   1.000
_cell.length_b   1.000
_cell.length_c   1.000
_cell.angle_alpha   90.00
_cell.angle_beta   90.00
_cell.angle_gamma   90.00
#
_symmetry.space_group_name_H-M   'P 1'
#
loop_
_entity.id
_entity.type
_entity.pdbx_description
1 polymer ?
#
loop_
_entity_poly.entity_id
_entity_poly.type
_entity_poly.pdbx_seq_one_letter_code
_entity_poly.pdbx_strand_id
1 'polypeptide(L)'
;MSFMSPADAVKTLERDLQKIFGARLQSLIAYGQRHTLAVVDMLTADDLRACARRASAWHDAKLTTPLLLAANEFASALDAF
;
A
#
# COMPACT_ATOMS: atom_id res chain seq x y z
N MET A 1 -23.02 5.01 -13.77
CA MET A 1 -21.60 4.81 -13.41
C MET A 1 -21.58 4.31 -11.97
N SER A 2 -21.21 3.05 -11.73
CA SER A 2 -21.13 2.53 -10.36
C SER A 2 -19.89 3.11 -9.67
N PHE A 3 -20.09 3.78 -8.54
CA PHE A 3 -18.98 4.22 -7.70
C PHE A 3 -18.33 2.97 -7.09
N MET A 4 -17.01 2.80 -7.28
CA MET A 4 -16.26 1.76 -6.58
C MET A 4 -16.36 2.00 -5.08
N SER A 5 -16.71 0.97 -4.31
CA SER A 5 -16.73 1.11 -2.85
C SER A 5 -15.29 1.27 -2.32
N PRO A 6 -15.09 1.94 -1.17
CA PRO A 6 -13.76 2.04 -0.55
C PRO A 6 -13.11 0.66 -0.33
N ALA A 7 -13.91 -0.36 0.02
CA ALA A 7 -13.43 -1.72 0.19
C ALA A 7 -12.93 -2.35 -1.12
N ASP A 8 -13.61 -2.10 -2.24
CA ASP A 8 -13.20 -2.59 -3.55
C ASP A 8 -11.93 -1.90 -4.06
N ALA A 9 -11.78 -0.61 -3.74
CA ALA A 9 -10.56 0.13 -4.02
C ALA A 9 -9.38 -0.45 -3.24
N VAL A 10 -9.54 -0.72 -1.94
CA VAL A 10 -8.50 -1.34 -1.10
C VAL A 10 -8.14 -2.74 -1.60
N LYS A 11 -9.11 -3.58 -1.99
CA LYS A 11 -8.83 -4.89 -2.62
C LYS A 11 -8.06 -4.77 -3.93
N THR A 12 -8.29 -3.70 -4.68
CA THR A 12 -7.57 -3.45 -5.93
C THR A 12 -6.13 -3.04 -5.65
N LEU A 13 -5.92 -2.17 -4.67
CA LEU A 13 -4.60 -1.83 -4.16
C LEU A 13 -3.86 -3.08 -3.66
N GLU A 14 -4.49 -3.92 -2.83
CA GLU A 14 -3.90 -5.15 -2.31
C GLU A 14 -3.39 -6.05 -3.43
N ARG A 15 -4.20 -6.28 -4.49
CA ARG A 15 -3.77 -7.08 -5.65
C ARG A 15 -2.57 -6.48 -6.37
N ASP A 16 -2.49 -5.15 -6.44
CA ASP A 16 -1.38 -4.48 -7.09
C ASP A 16 -0.10 -4.58 -6.24
N LEU A 17 -0.20 -4.37 -4.94
CA LEU A 17 0.92 -4.54 -4.01
C LEU A 17 1.38 -6.00 -3.98
N GLN A 18 0.46 -6.98 -4.02
CA GLN A 18 0.81 -8.39 -4.11
C GLN A 18 1.58 -8.71 -5.40
N LYS A 19 1.26 -8.07 -6.53
CA LYS A 19 2.01 -8.23 -7.79
C LYS A 19 3.41 -7.60 -7.74
N ILE A 20 3.58 -6.52 -6.98
CA ILE A 20 4.86 -5.81 -6.86
C ILE A 20 5.79 -6.51 -5.86
N PHE A 21 5.27 -6.83 -4.67
CA PHE A 21 6.07 -7.32 -3.55
C PHE A 21 6.04 -8.85 -3.41
N GLY A 22 5.00 -9.52 -3.91
CA GLY A 22 4.84 -10.96 -3.77
C GLY A 22 4.83 -11.38 -2.31
N ALA A 23 5.64 -12.39 -1.97
CA ALA A 23 5.78 -12.88 -0.59
C ALA A 23 6.39 -11.85 0.38
N ARG A 24 6.96 -10.74 -0.11
CA ARG A 24 7.47 -9.65 0.74
C ARG A 24 6.38 -8.75 1.30
N LEU A 25 5.14 -8.80 0.80
CA LEU A 25 4.02 -8.06 1.39
C LEU A 25 3.56 -8.77 2.66
N GLN A 26 3.76 -8.15 3.82
CA GLN A 26 3.42 -8.76 5.10
C GLN A 26 2.02 -8.35 5.57
N SER A 27 1.65 -7.08 5.36
CA SER A 27 0.36 -6.56 5.79
C SER A 27 -0.07 -5.34 4.97
N LEU A 28 -1.38 -5.15 4.84
CA LEU A 28 -2.02 -3.94 4.33
C LEU A 28 -3.10 -3.50 5.32
N ILE A 29 -2.93 -2.31 5.88
CA ILE A 29 -3.86 -1.70 6.82
C ILE A 29 -4.58 -0.54 6.12
N ALA A 30 -5.91 -0.55 6.14
CA ALA A 30 -6.71 0.61 5.78
C ALA A 30 -7.09 1.39 7.05
N TYR A 31 -6.84 2.70 7.06
CA TYR A 31 -7.18 3.59 8.16
C TYR A 31 -7.75 4.90 7.65
N GLY A 32 -8.72 5.46 8.38
CA GLY A 32 -9.54 6.55 7.85
C GLY A 32 -10.29 6.14 6.58
N GLN A 33 -10.67 7.11 5.76
CA GLN A 33 -11.50 6.84 4.57
C GLN A 33 -10.71 6.49 3.30
N ARG A 34 -9.43 6.88 3.21
CA ARG A 34 -8.62 6.80 1.98
C ARG A 34 -7.14 6.49 2.20
N HIS A 35 -6.72 6.31 3.46
CA HIS A 35 -5.32 6.09 3.79
C HIS A 35 -5.06 4.61 4.00
N THR A 36 -3.89 4.20 3.53
CA THR A 36 -3.45 2.82 3.62
C THR A 36 -1.98 2.76 3.96
N LEU A 37 -1.61 1.83 4.82
CA LEU A 37 -0.23 1.50 5.18
C LEU A 37 0.05 0.08 4.73
N ALA A 38 1.11 -0.12 3.94
CA ALA A 38 1.62 -1.44 3.62
C ALA A 38 2.96 -1.67 4.33
N VAL A 39 3.05 -2.80 5.03
CA VAL A 39 4.29 -3.26 5.65
C VAL A 39 4.89 -4.33 4.74
N VAL A 40 6.14 -4.11 4.35
CA VAL A 40 6.89 -5.02 3.47
C VAL A 40 8.19 -5.46 4.13
N ASP A 41 8.66 -6.65 3.82
CA ASP A 41 9.92 -7.16 4.37
C ASP A 41 11.13 -6.27 4.02
N MET A 42 11.24 -5.89 2.74
CA MET A 42 12.28 -5.00 2.24
C MET A 42 11.75 -4.15 1.10
N LEU A 43 12.10 -2.86 1.09
CA LEU A 43 11.74 -1.89 0.06
C LEU A 43 12.96 -1.54 -0.81
N THR A 44 12.83 -1.69 -2.12
CA THR A 44 13.87 -1.32 -3.09
C THR A 44 13.45 -0.14 -3.96
N ALA A 45 14.41 0.48 -4.64
CA ALA A 45 14.12 1.54 -5.61
C ALA A 45 13.23 1.05 -6.77
N ASP A 46 13.36 -0.21 -7.18
CA ASP A 46 12.54 -0.77 -8.26
C ASP A 46 11.10 -1.01 -7.82
N ASP A 47 10.88 -1.37 -6.55
CA ASP A 47 9.55 -1.45 -5.97
C ASP A 47 8.88 -0.07 -5.96
N LEU A 48 9.61 0.96 -5.52
CA LEU A 48 9.11 2.34 -5.52
C LEU A 48 8.73 2.81 -6.93
N ARG A 49 9.56 2.49 -7.94
CA ARG A 49 9.23 2.77 -9.34
C ARG A 49 8.00 1.99 -9.81
N ALA A 50 7.85 0.74 -9.39
CA ALA A 50 6.66 -0.07 -9.71
C ALA A 50 5.38 0.50 -9.09
N CYS A 51 5.45 0.96 -7.83
CA CYS A 51 4.36 1.67 -7.17
C CYS A 51 4.04 2.99 -7.86
N ALA A 52 5.05 3.79 -8.23
CA ALA A 52 4.85 5.06 -8.91
C ALA A 52 4.10 4.90 -10.24
N ARG A 53 4.37 3.82 -11.00
CA ARG A 53 3.63 3.49 -12.24
C ARG A 53 2.15 3.18 -12.01
N ARG A 54 1.75 2.81 -10.80
CA ARG A 54 0.35 2.49 -10.44
C ARG A 54 -0.36 3.61 -9.68
N ALA A 55 0.36 4.60 -9.17
CA ALA A 55 -0.17 5.65 -8.31
C ALA A 55 -1.39 6.37 -8.90
N SER A 56 -1.37 6.71 -10.20
CA SER A 56 -2.52 7.35 -10.86
C SER A 56 -3.78 6.49 -10.79
N ALA A 57 -3.68 5.18 -11.01
CA ALA A 57 -4.83 4.29 -10.96
C ALA A 57 -5.42 4.18 -9.53
N TRP A 58 -4.57 4.25 -8.50
CA TRP A 58 -5.03 4.28 -7.12
C TRP A 58 -5.74 5.59 -6.79
N HIS A 59 -5.25 6.73 -7.30
CA HIS A 59 -5.90 8.03 -7.13
C HIS A 59 -7.23 8.12 -7.87
N ASP A 60 -7.32 7.53 -9.07
CA ASP A 60 -8.58 7.41 -9.82
C ASP A 60 -9.61 6.59 -9.05
N ALA A 61 -9.16 5.55 -8.32
CA ALA A 61 -9.95 4.78 -7.37
C ALA A 61 -10.21 5.48 -6.02
N LYS A 62 -9.85 6.77 -5.90
CA LYS A 62 -10.03 7.64 -4.72
C LYS A 62 -9.23 7.23 -3.48
N LEU A 63 -8.23 6.38 -3.61
CA LEU A 63 -7.25 6.13 -2.56
C LEU A 63 -6.18 7.21 -2.56
N THR A 64 -5.54 7.42 -1.40
CA THR A 64 -4.26 8.13 -1.35
C THR A 64 -3.13 7.19 -1.72
N THR A 65 -1.96 7.73 -2.09
CA THR A 65 -0.75 6.90 -2.26
C THR A 65 -0.50 6.15 -0.95
N PRO A 66 -0.33 4.81 -0.97
CA PRO A 66 -0.07 4.05 0.24
C PRO A 66 1.24 4.51 0.88
N LEU A 67 1.23 4.65 2.21
CA LEU A 67 2.48 4.69 2.97
C LEU A 67 3.10 3.30 2.91
N LEU A 68 4.37 3.21 2.52
CA LEU A 68 5.12 1.96 2.47
C LEU A 68 6.18 2.03 3.57
N LEU A 69 6.22 1.01 4.43
CA LEU A 69 7.24 0.87 5.46
C LEU A 69 7.90 -0.50 5.37
N ALA A 70 9.22 -0.53 5.51
CA ALA A 70 9.91 -1.79 5.76
C ALA A 70 9.60 -2.29 7.17
N ALA A 71 9.57 -3.61 7.36
CA ALA A 71 9.19 -4.24 8.63
C ALA A 71 10.09 -3.79 9.80
N ASN A 72 11.37 -3.55 9.53
CA ASN A 72 12.31 -3.00 10.51
C ASN A 72 11.99 -1.55 10.90
N GLU A 73 11.61 -0.70 9.93
CA GLU A 73 11.19 0.68 10.19
C GLU A 73 9.91 0.72 11.02
N PHE A 74 8.96 -0.17 10.72
CA PHE A 74 7.73 -0.31 11.49
C PHE A 74 8.01 -0.76 12.93
N ALA A 75 8.86 -1.76 13.13
CA ALA A 75 9.28 -2.20 14.46
C ALA A 75 9.97 -1.06 15.25
N SER A 76 10.90 -0.34 14.62
CA SER A 76 11.55 0.82 15.26
C SER A 76 10.57 1.94 15.61
N ALA A 77 9.52 2.15 14.80
CA ALA A 77 8.48 3.11 15.12
C ALA A 77 7.64 2.68 16.33
N LEU A 78 7.40 1.37 16.50
CA LEU A 78 6.70 0.83 17.67
C LEU A 78 7.54 0.93 18.95
N ASP A 79 8.85 0.69 18.86
CA ASP A 79 9.78 0.82 20.00
C ASP A 79 9.85 2.25 20.57
N ALA A 80 9.42 3.26 19.80
CA ALA A 80 9.42 4.65 20.22
C ALA A 80 8.21 5.05 21.10
N PHE A 81 7.22 4.18 21.28
CA PHE A 81 6.02 4.39 22.12
C PHE A 81 6.13 3.68 23.47
#